data_AF-A0A1Y3EDW0-F1
#
_entry.id   AF-A0A1Y3EDW0-F1
#
_cell.length_a   1.000
_cell.length_b   1.000
_cell.length_c   1.000
_cell.angle_alpha   90.00
_cell.angle_beta   90.00
_cell.angle_gamma   90.00
#
_symmetry.space_group_name_H-M   'P 1'
#
loop_
_entity.id
_entity.type
_entity.pdbx_description
1 polymer ?
#
loop_
_entity_poly.entity_id
_entity_poly.type
_entity_poly.pdbx_seq_one_letter_code
_entity_poly.pdbx_strand_id
1 'polypeptide(L)'
;MHRVTTCAGEVSTKQLLEAFRLLGRVQYFIQYRDRPLTFRRQAGPGFMEAIGDTLALFALNPASLERLGLLFDNSTRFDVNHHHVQLNYLLRVALTMLPSIPYHFALNHWQKAMFDGTISAKTMNIHWSIYRYQYSGIGRPMPSATLDIHGTNHWS
;
A
#
# COMPACT_ATOMS: atom_id res chain seq x y z
N MET A 1 -25.04 -3.33 -10.41
CA MET A 1 -24.82 -2.59 -9.15
C MET A 1 -23.38 -2.84 -8.70
N HIS A 2 -22.58 -1.79 -8.50
CA HIS A 2 -21.23 -1.90 -7.92
C HIS A 2 -21.31 -1.52 -6.44
N ARG A 3 -20.60 -2.25 -5.56
CA ARG A 3 -20.65 -2.03 -4.10
C ARG A 3 -19.24 -1.88 -3.55
N VAL A 4 -19.07 -0.92 -2.65
CA VAL A 4 -17.89 -0.78 -1.79
C VAL A 4 -18.32 -1.09 -0.37
N THR A 5 -17.51 -1.85 0.35
CA THR A 5 -17.73 -2.16 1.77
C THR A 5 -16.43 -1.86 2.50
N THR A 6 -16.47 -0.93 3.45
CA THR A 6 -15.30 -0.50 4.22
C THR A 6 -15.75 -0.10 5.62
N CYS A 7 -14.87 -0.31 6.60
CA CYS A 7 -15.06 0.16 7.97
C CYS A 7 -14.34 1.50 8.13
N ALA A 8 -15.05 2.60 7.89
CA ALA A 8 -14.53 3.93 8.22
C ALA A 8 -14.72 4.17 9.73
N GLY A 9 -13.66 3.96 10.51
CA GLY A 9 -13.53 4.47 11.89
C GLY A 9 -13.34 5.99 11.93
N GLU A 10 -12.30 6.49 12.59
CA GLU A 10 -12.05 7.94 12.68
C GLU A 10 -11.64 8.62 11.37
N VAL A 11 -12.25 9.78 11.11
CA VAL A 11 -11.94 10.62 9.94
C VAL A 11 -10.45 10.95 9.92
N SER A 12 -9.75 10.45 8.90
CA SER A 12 -8.30 10.57 8.79
C SER A 12 -7.86 10.57 7.34
N THR A 13 -6.67 11.10 7.08
CA THR A 13 -6.04 11.07 5.74
C THR A 13 -5.87 9.66 5.21
N LYS A 14 -5.67 8.67 6.10
CA LYS A 14 -5.59 7.25 5.73
C LYS A 14 -6.92 6.75 5.15
N GLN A 15 -8.04 7.11 5.75
CA GLN A 15 -9.36 6.73 5.23
C GLN A 15 -9.68 7.43 3.91
N LEU A 16 -9.28 8.69 3.77
CA LEU A 16 -9.44 9.41 2.51
C LEU A 16 -8.63 8.74 1.38
N LEU A 17 -7.39 8.36 1.65
CA LEU A 17 -6.53 7.60 0.74
C LEU A 17 -7.23 6.30 0.31
N GLU A 18 -7.73 5.56 1.29
CA GLU A 18 -8.42 4.29 1.05
C GLU A 18 -9.71 4.46 0.23
N ALA A 19 -10.48 5.51 0.49
CA ALA A 19 -11.67 5.82 -0.28
C ALA A 19 -11.33 6.04 -1.77
N PHE A 20 -10.31 6.85 -2.08
CA PHE A 20 -9.87 7.06 -3.46
C PHE A 20 -9.37 5.77 -4.12
N ARG A 21 -8.63 4.94 -3.38
CA ARG A 21 -8.16 3.64 -3.88
C ARG A 21 -9.33 2.74 -4.24
N LEU A 22 -10.33 2.61 -3.36
CA LEU A 22 -11.53 1.80 -3.58
C LEU A 22 -12.39 2.33 -4.73
N LEU A 23 -12.54 3.65 -4.84
CA LEU A 23 -13.21 4.29 -5.98
C LEU A 23 -12.48 4.01 -7.29
N GLY A 24 -11.15 3.99 -7.28
CA GLY A 24 -10.34 3.58 -8.43
C GLY A 24 -10.62 2.16 -8.88
N ARG A 25 -10.76 1.22 -7.94
CA ARG A 25 -11.16 -0.17 -8.25
C ARG A 25 -12.55 -0.24 -8.87
N VAL A 26 -13.53 0.47 -8.31
CA VAL A 26 -14.89 0.55 -8.86
C VAL A 26 -14.87 1.13 -10.27
N GLN A 27 -14.10 2.21 -10.48
CA GLN A 27 -13.96 2.82 -11.78
C GLN A 27 -13.39 1.82 -12.80
N TYR A 28 -12.35 1.07 -12.42
CA TYR A 28 -11.80 0.02 -13.27
C TYR A 28 -12.84 -1.06 -13.60
N PHE A 29 -13.66 -1.48 -12.64
CA PHE A 29 -14.77 -2.43 -12.87
C PHE A 29 -15.82 -1.91 -13.84
N ILE A 30 -16.15 -0.61 -13.77
CA ILE A 30 -17.07 0.03 -14.71
C ILE A 30 -16.49 -0.01 -16.13
N GLN A 31 -15.19 0.25 -16.29
CA GLN A 31 -14.54 0.34 -17.60
C GLN A 31 -14.56 -0.97 -18.40
N TYR A 32 -14.46 -2.12 -17.75
CA TYR A 32 -14.50 -3.40 -18.45
C TYR A 32 -15.87 -4.11 -18.38
N ARG A 33 -16.92 -3.44 -17.87
CA ARG A 33 -18.23 -4.09 -17.66
C ARG A 33 -18.82 -4.68 -18.94
N ASP A 34 -18.57 -4.07 -20.10
CA ASP A 34 -19.15 -4.47 -21.38
C ASP A 34 -18.26 -5.48 -22.14
N ARG A 35 -17.13 -5.89 -21.54
CA ARG A 35 -16.26 -6.94 -22.09
C ARG A 35 -16.87 -8.33 -21.87
N PRO A 36 -16.50 -9.34 -22.69
CA PRO A 36 -16.88 -10.74 -22.44
C PRO A 36 -16.45 -11.19 -21.04
N LEU A 37 -17.18 -12.12 -20.42
CA LEU A 37 -16.95 -12.55 -19.03
C LEU A 37 -15.49 -12.95 -18.75
N THR A 38 -14.82 -13.59 -19.71
CA THR A 38 -13.40 -13.98 -19.63
C THR A 38 -12.44 -12.80 -19.50
N PHE A 39 -12.84 -11.62 -19.97
CA PHE A 39 -12.06 -10.37 -19.93
C PHE A 39 -12.54 -9.41 -18.84
N ARG A 40 -13.56 -9.76 -18.05
CA ARG A 40 -14.01 -8.96 -16.89
C ARG A 40 -13.14 -9.20 -15.65
N ARG A 41 -11.83 -9.12 -15.83
CA ARG A 41 -10.82 -9.30 -14.79
C ARG A 41 -9.67 -8.34 -15.02
N GLN A 42 -8.88 -8.11 -13.98
CA GLN A 42 -7.65 -7.33 -14.08
C GLN A 42 -6.67 -7.91 -15.11
N ALA A 43 -6.00 -7.02 -15.83
CA ALA A 43 -5.02 -7.38 -16.86
C ALA A 43 -3.87 -8.24 -16.32
N GLY A 44 -3.46 -7.97 -15.09
CA GLY A 44 -2.45 -8.74 -14.36
C GLY A 44 -2.56 -8.52 -12.85
N PRO A 45 -1.85 -9.32 -12.05
CA PRO A 45 -1.76 -9.09 -10.61
C PRO A 45 -1.19 -7.69 -10.34
N GLY A 46 -1.94 -6.88 -9.59
CA GLY A 46 -1.54 -5.52 -9.19
C GLY A 46 -2.02 -4.39 -10.10
N PHE A 47 -2.57 -4.66 -11.30
CA PHE A 47 -2.98 -3.57 -12.21
C PHE A 47 -4.12 -2.72 -11.64
N MET A 48 -5.10 -3.36 -11.01
CA MET A 48 -6.20 -2.68 -10.34
C MET A 48 -5.71 -1.85 -9.13
N GLU A 49 -4.76 -2.39 -8.35
CA GLU A 49 -4.15 -1.66 -7.22
C GLU A 49 -3.41 -0.42 -7.71
N ALA A 50 -2.60 -0.56 -8.77
CA ALA A 50 -1.84 0.55 -9.34
C ALA A 50 -2.74 1.71 -9.78
N ILE A 51 -3.92 1.42 -10.37
CA ILE A 51 -4.89 2.46 -10.73
C ILE A 51 -5.44 3.16 -9.49
N GLY A 52 -5.83 2.40 -8.47
CA GLY A 52 -6.34 2.95 -7.21
C GLY A 52 -5.31 3.81 -6.49
N ASP A 53 -4.08 3.32 -6.37
CA ASP A 53 -2.98 4.02 -5.70
C ASP A 53 -2.58 5.29 -6.46
N THR A 54 -2.61 5.25 -7.80
CA THR A 54 -2.36 6.44 -8.62
C THR A 54 -3.39 7.52 -8.34
N LEU A 55 -4.68 7.18 -8.30
CA LEU A 55 -5.74 8.14 -7.98
C LEU A 55 -5.61 8.68 -6.55
N ALA A 56 -5.24 7.83 -5.60
CA ALA A 56 -5.03 8.24 -4.22
C ALA A 56 -3.84 9.22 -4.08
N LEU A 57 -2.74 8.99 -4.82
CA LEU A 57 -1.60 9.91 -4.90
C LEU A 57 -2.01 11.27 -5.50
N PHE A 58 -2.81 11.27 -6.56
CA PHE A 58 -3.32 12.50 -7.18
C PHE A 58 -4.24 13.28 -6.24
N ALA A 59 -5.12 12.59 -5.52
CA ALA A 59 -6.08 13.23 -4.61
C ALA A 59 -5.39 13.90 -3.40
N LEU A 60 -4.27 13.34 -2.95
CA LEU A 60 -3.57 13.79 -1.74
C LEU A 60 -2.32 14.63 -2.02
N ASN A 61 -2.12 15.09 -3.25
CA ASN A 61 -1.08 16.08 -3.53
C ASN A 61 -1.47 17.45 -2.93
N PRO A 62 -0.49 18.32 -2.58
CA PRO A 62 -0.78 19.59 -1.90
C PRO A 62 -1.74 20.49 -2.69
N ALA A 63 -1.59 20.57 -4.01
CA ALA A 63 -2.47 21.38 -4.86
C ALA A 63 -3.92 20.87 -4.88
N SER A 64 -4.13 19.55 -4.87
CA SER A 64 -5.45 18.92 -4.79
C SER A 64 -6.10 19.19 -3.43
N LEU A 65 -5.33 19.06 -2.34
CA LEU A 65 -5.83 19.33 -0.99
C LEU A 65 -6.17 20.81 -0.78
N GLU A 66 -5.39 21.72 -1.36
CA GLU A 66 -5.69 23.17 -1.38
C GLU A 66 -7.01 23.44 -2.13
N ARG A 67 -7.18 22.87 -3.33
CA ARG A 67 -8.43 23.03 -4.12
C ARG A 67 -9.67 22.47 -3.41
N LEU A 68 -9.50 21.39 -2.64
CA LEU A 68 -10.55 20.81 -1.82
C LEU A 68 -10.82 21.60 -0.53
N GLY A 69 -10.04 22.65 -0.26
CA GLY A 69 -10.10 23.42 0.97
C GLY A 69 -9.71 22.60 2.20
N LEU A 70 -8.93 21.53 2.05
CA LEU A 70 -8.48 20.69 3.16
C LEU A 70 -7.17 21.16 3.80
N LEU A 71 -6.47 22.09 3.15
CA LEU A 71 -5.33 22.80 3.72
C LEU A 71 -5.83 24.13 4.28
N PHE A 72 -6.24 24.12 5.54
CA PHE A 72 -6.59 25.35 6.24
C PHE A 72 -5.35 25.90 6.93
N ASP A 73 -4.83 27.00 6.41
CA ASP A 73 -3.97 27.88 7.17
C ASP A 73 -4.59 29.28 7.18
N ASN A 74 -5.11 29.69 8.34
CA ASN A 74 -5.56 31.07 8.57
C ASN A 74 -4.38 32.05 8.67
N SER A 75 -3.14 31.54 8.66
CA SER A 75 -1.95 32.35 8.50
C SER A 75 -1.57 32.42 7.02
N THR A 76 -1.22 33.61 6.56
CA THR A 76 -0.91 33.98 5.17
C THR A 76 0.38 33.34 4.61
N ARG A 77 0.78 32.15 5.10
CA ARG A 77 2.13 31.60 4.96
C ARG A 77 2.22 30.22 4.30
N PHE A 78 1.11 29.51 4.09
CA PHE A 78 1.16 28.21 3.42
C PHE A 78 1.11 28.36 1.90
N ASP A 79 2.28 28.37 1.27
CA ASP A 79 2.43 28.32 -0.19
C ASP A 79 2.72 26.87 -0.64
N VAL A 80 1.78 26.27 -1.37
CA VAL A 80 1.92 24.91 -1.94
C VAL A 80 3.12 24.76 -2.88
N ASN A 81 3.58 25.87 -3.47
CA ASN A 81 4.73 25.90 -4.38
C ASN A 81 6.05 26.11 -3.65
N HIS A 82 6.02 26.35 -2.34
CA HIS A 82 7.23 26.52 -1.54
C HIS A 82 8.07 25.24 -1.55
N HIS A 83 9.38 25.38 -1.79
CA HIS A 83 10.30 24.25 -1.94
C HIS A 83 10.25 23.26 -0.76
N HIS A 84 10.25 23.75 0.48
CA HIS A 84 10.12 22.90 1.67
C HIS A 84 8.80 22.11 1.75
N VAL A 85 7.68 22.66 1.28
CA VAL A 85 6.38 21.96 1.24
C VAL A 85 6.45 20.79 0.25
N GLN A 86 7.02 21.04 -0.92
CA GLN A 86 7.23 20.00 -1.94
C GLN A 86 8.17 18.90 -1.45
N LEU A 87 9.29 19.26 -0.80
CA LEU A 87 10.21 18.28 -0.21
C LEU A 87 9.54 17.42 0.86
N ASN A 88 8.78 18.02 1.77
CA ASN A 88 8.07 17.28 2.83
C ASN A 88 7.02 16.34 2.23
N TYR A 89 6.29 16.79 1.20
CA TYR A 89 5.36 15.94 0.48
C TYR A 89 6.06 14.75 -0.19
N LEU A 90 7.15 14.99 -0.93
CA LEU A 90 7.92 13.93 -1.59
C LEU A 90 8.50 12.95 -0.56
N LEU A 91 9.01 13.44 0.58
CA LEU A 91 9.48 12.59 1.67
C LEU A 91 8.36 11.73 2.23
N ARG A 92 7.17 12.29 2.47
CA ARG A 92 6.00 11.52 2.92
C ARG A 92 5.62 10.43 1.91
N VAL A 93 5.57 10.75 0.62
CA VAL A 93 5.31 9.77 -0.45
C VAL A 93 6.38 8.68 -0.45
N ALA A 94 7.66 9.06 -0.38
CA ALA A 94 8.79 8.13 -0.35
C ALA A 94 8.71 7.18 0.85
N LEU A 95 8.44 7.69 2.05
CA LEU A 95 8.29 6.88 3.27
C LEU A 95 7.07 5.96 3.23
N THR A 96 6.03 6.31 2.46
CA THR A 96 4.84 5.45 2.32
C THR A 96 5.08 4.33 1.29
N MET A 97 5.74 4.66 0.18
CA MET A 97 5.88 3.75 -0.96
C MET A 97 7.15 2.90 -0.90
N LEU A 98 8.31 3.52 -0.66
CA LEU A 98 9.60 2.84 -0.80
C LEU A 98 9.79 1.69 0.19
N PRO A 99 9.40 1.77 1.49
CA PRO A 99 9.55 0.64 2.41
C PRO A 99 8.72 -0.59 2.03
N SER A 100 7.62 -0.41 1.29
CA SER A 100 6.75 -1.51 0.85
C SER A 100 7.42 -2.40 -0.21
N ILE A 101 8.31 -1.84 -1.03
CA ILE A 101 9.00 -2.54 -2.12
C ILE A 101 9.90 -3.66 -1.59
N PRO A 102 10.92 -3.40 -0.73
CA PRO A 102 11.76 -4.45 -0.18
C PRO A 102 10.97 -5.39 0.75
N TYR A 103 9.90 -4.90 1.39
CA TYR A 103 9.01 -5.74 2.19
C TYR A 103 8.32 -6.81 1.33
N HIS A 104 7.62 -6.41 0.26
CA HIS A 104 6.93 -7.35 -0.63
C HIS A 104 7.92 -8.26 -1.38
N PHE A 105 9.10 -7.73 -1.73
CA PHE A 105 10.16 -8.54 -2.33
C PHE A 105 10.63 -9.66 -1.37
N ALA A 106 10.90 -9.32 -0.11
CA ALA A 106 11.27 -10.30 0.92
C ALA A 106 10.18 -11.34 1.14
N LEU A 107 8.91 -10.90 1.20
CA LEU A 107 7.75 -11.75 1.40
C LEU A 107 7.61 -12.78 0.27
N ASN A 108 7.66 -12.33 -0.98
CA ASN A 108 7.55 -13.21 -2.14
C ASN A 108 8.71 -14.21 -2.20
N HIS A 109 9.94 -13.78 -1.87
CA HIS A 109 11.10 -14.66 -1.86
C HIS A 109 11.01 -15.72 -0.75
N TRP A 110 10.55 -15.34 0.43
CA TRP A 110 10.30 -16.25 1.53
C TRP A 110 9.19 -17.26 1.21
N GLN A 111 8.08 -16.80 0.64
CA GLN A 111 6.98 -17.68 0.22
C GLN A 111 7.41 -18.67 -0.86
N LYS A 112 8.17 -18.20 -1.85
CA LYS A 112 8.74 -19.07 -2.88
C LYS A 112 9.58 -20.18 -2.26
N ALA A 113 10.49 -19.84 -1.35
CA ALA A 113 11.35 -20.80 -0.66
C ALA A 113 10.57 -21.83 0.19
N MET A 114 9.38 -21.46 0.70
CA MET A 114 8.50 -22.43 1.37
C MET A 114 7.84 -23.36 0.36
N PHE A 115 7.32 -22.81 -0.75
CA PHE A 115 6.56 -23.57 -1.73
C PHE A 115 7.43 -24.52 -2.56
N ASP A 116 8.69 -24.17 -2.82
CA ASP A 116 9.65 -25.04 -3.51
C ASP A 116 10.37 -26.03 -2.59
N GLY A 117 10.13 -25.97 -1.28
CA GLY A 117 10.71 -26.88 -0.28
C GLY A 117 12.12 -26.50 0.18
N THR A 118 12.68 -25.37 -0.24
CA THR A 118 13.99 -24.88 0.23
C THR A 118 14.02 -24.67 1.74
N ILE A 119 12.91 -24.22 2.34
CA ILE A 119 12.78 -24.05 3.80
C ILE A 119 11.67 -24.95 4.36
N SER A 120 11.98 -25.62 5.48
CA SER A 120 11.01 -26.49 6.16
C SER A 120 9.95 -25.65 6.90
N ALA A 121 8.75 -26.22 7.06
CA ALA A 121 7.70 -25.58 7.86
C ALA A 121 8.15 -25.30 9.31
N LYS A 122 9.03 -26.13 9.87
CA LYS A 122 9.57 -25.96 11.24
C LYS A 122 10.51 -24.76 11.37
N THR A 123 11.20 -24.39 10.29
CA THR A 123 12.19 -23.30 10.28
C THR A 123 11.69 -22.03 9.60
N MET A 124 10.46 -22.01 9.07
CA MET A 124 9.94 -20.91 8.25
C MET A 124 10.04 -19.55 8.94
N ASN A 125 9.81 -19.50 10.26
CA ASN A 125 9.79 -18.26 11.01
C ASN A 125 11.20 -17.68 11.20
N ILE A 126 12.18 -18.54 11.43
CA ILE A 126 13.59 -18.14 11.51
C ILE A 126 14.00 -17.51 10.18
N HIS A 127 13.72 -18.21 9.06
CA HIS A 127 14.01 -17.73 7.72
C HIS A 127 13.27 -16.44 7.37
N TRP A 128 12.02 -16.26 7.81
CA TRP A 128 11.30 -15.00 7.60
C TRP A 128 12.08 -13.79 8.13
N SER A 129 12.62 -13.91 9.35
CA SER A 129 13.45 -12.86 9.97
C SER A 129 14.71 -12.57 9.16
N ILE A 130 15.36 -13.61 8.65
CA ILE A 130 16.58 -13.50 7.84
C ILE A 130 16.25 -12.75 6.55
N TYR A 131 15.19 -13.13 5.84
CA TYR A 131 14.75 -12.43 4.63
C TYR A 131 14.35 -10.98 4.90
N ARG A 132 13.64 -10.72 6.01
CA ARG A 132 13.29 -9.36 6.42
C ARG A 132 14.52 -8.50 6.68
N TYR A 133 15.48 -9.01 7.42
CA TYR A 133 16.73 -8.30 7.70
C TYR A 133 17.54 -8.07 6.42
N GLN A 134 17.70 -9.11 5.59
CA GLN A 134 18.51 -9.05 4.36
C GLN A 134 18.00 -7.99 3.36
N TYR A 135 16.68 -7.91 3.16
CA TYR A 135 16.11 -7.03 2.14
C TYR A 135 15.67 -5.65 2.66
N SER A 136 15.30 -5.53 3.94
CA SER A 136 14.78 -4.27 4.49
C SER A 136 15.61 -3.70 5.64
N GLY A 137 16.62 -4.42 6.13
CA GLY A 137 17.42 -4.02 7.30
C GLY A 137 16.66 -4.08 8.63
N ILE A 138 15.40 -4.55 8.63
CA ILE A 138 14.56 -4.59 9.82
C ILE A 138 14.71 -5.95 10.51
N GLY A 139 15.28 -5.91 11.70
CA GLY A 139 15.36 -7.07 12.61
C GLY A 139 14.14 -7.18 13.52
N ARG A 140 14.05 -8.30 14.24
CA ARG A 140 13.03 -8.46 15.28
C ARG A 140 13.38 -7.64 16.52
N PRO A 141 12.39 -7.14 17.25
CA PRO A 141 12.63 -6.51 18.55
C PRO A 141 13.06 -7.52 19.63
N MET A 142 12.67 -8.79 19.49
CA MET A 142 12.98 -9.87 20.43
C MET A 142 13.29 -11.20 19.72
N PRO A 143 14.05 -12.12 20.34
CA PRO A 143 14.29 -13.46 19.81
C PRO A 143 12.99 -14.27 19.62
N SER A 144 12.95 -15.16 18.63
CA SER A 144 11.79 -16.01 18.36
C SER A 144 11.65 -17.14 19.39
N ALA A 145 10.45 -17.34 19.94
CA ALA A 145 10.04 -18.65 20.44
C ALA A 145 9.79 -19.60 19.24
N THR A 146 9.91 -20.92 19.45
CA THR A 146 9.94 -21.93 18.37
C THR A 146 8.63 -22.14 17.61
N LEU A 147 7.50 -21.57 18.07
CA LEU A 147 6.18 -21.78 17.46
C LEU A 147 5.50 -20.52 16.88
N ASP A 148 6.02 -19.32 17.11
CA ASP A 148 5.32 -18.11 16.67
C ASP A 148 5.52 -17.89 15.18
N ILE A 149 4.47 -17.96 14.35
CA ILE A 149 4.57 -17.60 12.93
C ILE A 149 4.16 -16.13 12.80
N HIS A 150 5.14 -15.22 12.68
CA HIS A 150 4.87 -13.80 12.40
C HIS A 150 4.74 -13.50 10.90
N GLY A 151 4.21 -14.48 10.16
CA GLY A 151 3.90 -14.34 8.75
C GLY A 151 2.83 -13.29 8.53
N THR A 152 2.89 -12.63 7.39
CA THR A 152 2.03 -11.50 7.06
C THR A 152 0.67 -12.03 6.59
N ASN A 153 -0.41 -11.34 6.95
CA ASN A 153 -1.67 -11.52 6.25
C ASN A 153 -1.60 -10.69 4.96
N HIS A 154 -1.73 -11.34 3.80
CA HIS A 154 -1.93 -10.64 2.51
C HIS A 154 -3.27 -9.89 2.41
N TRP A 155 -4.02 -9.81 3.53
CA TRP A 155 -5.40 -9.32 3.61
C TRP A 155 -5.59 -8.14 4.57
N SER A 156 -4.53 -7.52 5.07
CA SER A 156 -4.65 -6.24 5.81
C SER A 156 -4.55 -5.04 4.89
#